data_AF-A0A969Z610-F1
#
_entry.id   AF-A0A969Z610-F1
#
_cell.length_a   1.000
_cell.length_b   1.000
_cell.length_c   1.000
_cell.angle_alpha   90.00
_cell.angle_beta   90.00
_cell.angle_gamma   90.00
#
_symmetry.space_group_name_H-M   'P 1'
#
loop_
_entity.id
_entity.type
_entity.pdbx_description
1 polymer ?
#
loop_
_entity_poly.entity_id
_entity_poly.type
_entity_poly.pdbx_seq_one_letter_code
_entity_poly.pdbx_strand_id
1 'polypeptide(L)' 'MIYPSIDKLLNKIGSKYLLVNIVARRAKEMAKTGHYQMKENEYICKKNIGKALEEVAKDLIHLK' A
#
# COMPACT_ATOMS: atom_id res chain seq x y z
N MET A 1 10.35 9.64 -2.07
CA MET A 1 10.27 9.57 -0.61
C MET A 1 9.32 8.44 -0.26
N ILE A 2 9.70 7.50 0.61
CA ILE A 2 8.85 6.38 0.99
C ILE A 2 7.86 6.91 2.02
N TYR A 3 6.59 6.96 1.66
CA TYR A 3 5.50 7.36 2.53
C TYR A 3 4.43 6.27 2.48
N PRO A 4 3.81 5.90 3.61
CA PRO A 4 4.12 6.31 4.99
C PRO A 4 5.34 5.58 5.60
N SER A 5 5.66 5.89 6.86
CA SER A 5 6.76 5.24 7.60
C SER A 5 6.51 3.74 7.75
N ILE A 6 7.54 2.93 7.48
CA ILE A 6 7.48 1.47 7.55
C ILE A 6 7.17 1.01 8.98
N ASP A 7 7.74 1.64 10.01
CA ASP A 7 7.47 1.29 11.42
C ASP A 7 5.99 1.43 11.79
N LYS A 8 5.31 2.46 11.27
CA LYS A 8 3.86 2.63 11.51
C LYS A 8 3.06 1.49 10.90
N LEU A 9 3.45 1.04 9.70
CA LEU A 9 2.83 -0.09 9.03
C LEU A 9 3.13 -1.42 9.72
N LEU A 10 4.35 -1.59 10.22
CA LEU A 10 4.76 -2.77 10.99
C LEU A 10 4.01 -2.89 12.31
N ASN A 11 3.80 -1.79 13.04
CA ASN A 11 2.99 -1.79 14.26
C ASN A 11 1.54 -2.21 14.01
N LYS A 12 1.03 -2.00 12.79
CA LYS A 12 -0.33 -2.34 12.39
C LYS A 12 -0.48 -3.80 11.93
N ILE A 13 0.45 -4.27 11.09
CA ILE A 13 0.40 -5.60 10.48
C ILE A 13 1.09 -6.66 11.35
N GLY A 14 2.04 -6.25 12.19
CA GLY A 14 2.83 -7.13 13.07
C GLY A 14 3.93 -7.93 12.37
N SER A 15 3.95 -8.01 11.04
CA SER A 15 4.96 -8.78 10.29
C SER A 15 5.48 -8.04 9.06
N LYS A 16 6.81 -7.96 8.97
CA LYS A 16 7.53 -7.37 7.83
C LYS A 16 7.30 -8.14 6.53
N TYR A 17 7.33 -9.46 6.59
CA TYR A 17 7.11 -10.29 5.40
C TYR A 17 5.69 -10.18 4.89
N LEU A 18 4.71 -10.13 5.80
CA LEU A 18 3.31 -9.94 5.47
C LEU A 18 3.12 -8.57 4.79
N LEU A 19 3.66 -7.49 5.37
CA LEU A 19 3.62 -6.16 4.79
C LEU A 19 4.19 -6.14 3.35
N VAL A 20 5.38 -6.71 3.15
CA VAL A 20 6.01 -6.75 1.82
C VAL A 20 5.16 -7.53 0.82
N ASN A 21 4.61 -8.69 1.21
CA ASN A 21 3.78 -9.51 0.34
C ASN A 21 2.50 -8.77 -0.09
N ILE A 22 1.82 -8.12 0.86
CA ILE A 22 0.59 -7.36 0.62
C ILE A 22 0.85 -6.21 -0.34
N VAL A 23 1.88 -5.42 -0.06
CA VAL A 23 2.25 -4.26 -0.88
C VAL A 23 2.64 -4.70 -2.29
N ALA A 24 3.41 -5.78 -2.42
CA ALA A 24 3.82 -6.32 -3.72
C ALA A 24 2.63 -6.83 -4.53
N ARG A 25 1.73 -7.59 -3.89
CA ARG A 25 0.49 -8.08 -4.53
C ARG A 25 -0.36 -6.90 -4.99
N ARG A 26 -0.59 -5.94 -4.10
CA ARG A 26 -1.44 -4.78 -4.39
C ARG A 26 -0.86 -3.90 -5.50
N ALA A 27 0.45 -3.63 -5.48
CA ALA A 27 1.10 -2.84 -6.52
C ALA A 27 1.00 -3.51 -7.91
N LYS A 28 1.04 -4.85 -7.98
CA LYS A 28 0.81 -5.60 -9.21
C LYS A 28 -0.64 -5.50 -9.69
N GLU A 29 -1.60 -5.59 -8.78
CA GLU A 29 -3.02 -5.41 -9.12
C GLU A 29 -3.27 -4.03 -9.70
N MET A 30 -2.76 -2.97 -9.06
CA MET A 30 -2.86 -1.59 -9.55
C MET A 30 -2.25 -1.44 -10.94
N ALA A 31 -1.11 -2.09 -11.21
CA ALA A 31 -0.48 -2.05 -12.52
C ALA A 31 -1.31 -2.78 -13.59
N LYS A 32 -2.02 -3.85 -13.22
CA LYS A 32 -2.82 -4.67 -14.14
C LYS A 32 -4.19 -4.07 -14.44
N THR A 33 -4.87 -3.55 -13.41
CA THR A 33 -6.27 -3.10 -13.51
C THR A 33 -6.41 -1.59 -13.63
N GLY A 34 -5.37 -0.82 -13.26
CA GLY A 34 -5.49 0.62 -13.09
C GLY A 34 -6.42 1.03 -11.95
N HIS A 35 -6.84 0.10 -11.10
CA HIS A 35 -7.79 0.36 -10.03
C HIS A 35 -7.09 0.78 -8.73
N TYR A 36 -7.43 1.99 -8.29
CA TYR A 36 -6.93 2.64 -7.08
C TYR A 36 -8.04 2.70 -6.02
N GLN A 37 -7.71 2.49 -4.74
CA GLN A 37 -8.69 2.61 -3.65
C GLN A 37 -8.91 4.07 -3.22
N MET A 38 -8.02 4.98 -3.63
CA MET A 38 -8.12 6.41 -3.36
C MET A 38 -8.11 7.19 -4.68
N LYS A 39 -8.52 8.46 -4.61
CA LYS A 39 -8.40 9.36 -5.76
C LYS A 39 -6.93 9.62 -6.08
N GLU A 40 -6.61 9.79 -7.36
CA GLU A 40 -5.23 9.98 -7.82
C GLU A 40 -4.53 11.19 -7.18
N ASN A 41 -5.30 12.23 -6.82
CA ASN A 41 -4.82 13.44 -6.16
C ASN A 41 -4.54 13.28 -4.65
N GLU A 42 -4.98 12.19 -4.03
CA GLU A 42 -4.72 11.92 -2.62
C GLU A 42 -3.45 11.10 -2.38
N TYR A 43 -2.90 10.49 -3.43
CA TYR A 43 -1.64 9.76 -3.30
C TYR A 43 -0.45 10.72 -3.26
N ILE A 44 0.37 10.56 -2.23
CA ILE A 44 1.65 11.26 -2.13
C ILE A 44 2.68 10.59 -3.05
N CYS A 45 2.63 9.27 -3.17
CA CYS A 45 3.55 8.51 -3.97
C CYS A 45 3.10 8.38 -5.42
N LYS A 46 4.02 8.63 -6.36
CA LYS A 46 3.77 8.43 -7.80
C LYS A 46 3.81 6.96 -8.22
N LYS A 47 4.65 6.15 -7.57
CA LYS A 47 4.83 4.72 -7.90
C LYS A 47 3.77 3.86 -7.21
N ASN A 48 3.29 2.82 -7.89
CA ASN A 48 2.28 1.89 -7.35
C ASN A 48 2.66 1.26 -6.00
N ILE A 49 3.94 0.99 -5.78
CA ILE A 49 4.43 0.47 -4.48
C ILE A 49 4.14 1.46 -3.35
N GLY A 50 4.40 2.74 -3.56
CA GLY A 50 4.11 3.78 -2.57
C GLY A 50 2.60 3.96 -2.40
N LYS A 51 1.85 4.00 -3.51
CA LYS A 51 0.39 4.06 -3.45
C LYS A 51 -0.21 2.88 -2.65
N ALA A 52 0.32 1.67 -2.82
CA ALA A 52 -0.08 0.50 -2.06
C ALA A 52 0.25 0.63 -0.56
N LEU A 53 1.42 1.18 -0.20
CA LEU A 53 1.76 1.46 1.20
C LEU A 53 0.79 2.48 1.83
N GLU A 54 0.34 3.47 1.06
CA GLU A 54 -0.66 4.46 1.49
C GLU A 54 -2.04 3.83 1.71
N GLU A 55 -2.49 2.97 0.81
CA GLU A 55 -3.76 2.24 0.96
C GLU A 55 -3.76 1.33 2.19
N VAL A 56 -2.64 0.63 2.44
CA VAL A 56 -2.46 -0.21 3.62
C VAL A 56 -2.50 0.63 4.91
N ALA A 57 -1.87 1.81 4.89
CA ALA A 57 -1.91 2.71 6.04
C ALA A 57 -3.33 3.20 6.37
N LYS A 58 -4.18 3.39 5.36
CA LYS A 58 -5.59 3.80 5.50
C LYS A 58 -6.58 2.64 5.75
N ASP A 59 -6.13 1.41 5.96
CA ASP A 59 -7.00 0.20 6.10
C ASP A 59 -7.87 -0.10 4.86
N LEU A 60 -7.48 0.40 3.68
CA LEU A 60 -8.26 0.19 2.46
C LEU A 60 -8.01 -1.18 1.81
N ILE A 61 -7.05 -1.96 2.35
CA ILE A 61 -6.72 -3.30 1.88
C ILE A 61 -7.25 -4.34 2.87
N HIS A 62 -8.23 -5.12 2.43
CA HIS A 62 -8.80 -6.20 3.23
C HIS A 62 -8.04 -7.49 2.93
N LEU A 63 -7.43 -8.06 3.96
CA LEU A 63 -6.81 -9.38 3.91
C LEU A 63 -7.89 -10.39 4.30
N LYS A 64 -8.44 -11.09 3.31
CA LYS A 64 -9.19 -12.34 3.56
C LYS A 64 -8.22 -13.50 3.70
#